data_AF-A0A7R7HCH5-F1
#
_entry.id   AF-A0A7R7HCH5-F1
#
_cell.length_a   1.000
_cell.length_b   1.000
_cell.length_c   1.000
_cell.angle_alpha   90.00
_cell.angle_beta   90.00
_cell.angle_gamma   90.00
#
_symmetry.space_group_name_H-M   'P 1'
#
loop_
_entity.id
_entity.type
_entity.pdbx_description
1 polymer ?
#
loop_
_entity_poly.entity_id
_entity_poly.type
_entity_poly.pdbx_seq_one_letter_code
_entity_poly.pdbx_strand_id
1 'polypeptide(L)'
;MPNTIVSAAGEAMPAAKINRRLALLGGLTAAALIEAPARAADNVSVASPIMTLFREHPDAELLQLDKEMEAVHARMERANAVCVDICNRTGGNVCPESEAAEKAFGAIVDDLWKIGRRIFAIPAHTPQGMAVKLRAGDRLILEDFVDRDDFLSIAVDIRRLAGESAS
;
A
#
# COMPACT_ATOMS: atom_id res chain seq x y z
N MET A 1 -33.91 28.59 21.14
CA MET A 1 -32.45 28.37 21.23
C MET A 1 -32.07 27.41 20.12
N PRO A 2 -31.25 27.79 19.14
CA PRO A 2 -30.78 26.86 18.12
C PRO A 2 -29.61 26.05 18.71
N ASN A 3 -29.70 24.72 18.68
CA ASN A 3 -28.55 23.87 18.97
C ASN A 3 -27.91 23.43 17.66
N THR A 4 -26.64 23.81 17.61
CA THR A 4 -25.69 23.70 16.52
C THR A 4 -25.25 22.26 16.30
N ILE A 5 -24.93 22.00 15.04
CA ILE A 5 -24.37 20.79 14.42
C ILE A 5 -23.14 20.26 15.20
N VAL A 6 -23.09 18.95 15.42
CA VAL A 6 -21.83 18.20 15.57
C VAL A 6 -21.80 17.15 14.48
N SER A 7 -21.01 17.41 13.44
CA SER A 7 -20.44 16.37 12.58
C SER A 7 -19.03 16.13 13.09
N ALA A 8 -18.77 14.95 13.64
CA ALA A 8 -17.43 14.45 13.97
C ALA A 8 -17.27 13.14 13.18
N ALA A 9 -16.54 13.17 12.06
CA ALA A 9 -15.11 12.91 11.98
C ALA A 9 -14.76 11.42 12.13
N GLY A 10 -14.39 10.79 11.01
CA GLY A 10 -13.55 9.58 10.97
C GLY A 10 -14.27 8.24 11.03
N GLU A 11 -14.94 7.84 9.95
CA GLU A 11 -15.15 6.40 9.68
C GLU A 11 -13.81 5.77 9.27
N ALA A 12 -12.99 5.46 10.29
CA ALA A 12 -11.90 4.50 10.17
C ALA A 12 -12.48 3.08 10.31
N MET A 13 -12.02 2.18 9.45
CA MET A 13 -12.25 0.72 9.31
C MET A 13 -13.37 0.03 10.11
N PRO A 14 -14.14 -0.90 9.48
CA PRO A 14 -15.08 -1.75 10.20
C PRO A 14 -14.35 -2.66 11.19
N ALA A 15 -14.52 -2.37 12.49
CA ALA A 15 -13.86 -3.00 13.63
C ALA A 15 -14.04 -4.54 13.76
N ALA A 16 -14.83 -5.17 12.89
CA ALA A 16 -15.30 -6.55 13.07
C ALA A 16 -14.37 -7.66 12.53
N LYS A 17 -13.19 -7.37 11.96
CA LYS A 17 -12.41 -8.39 11.20
C LYS A 17 -10.93 -8.56 11.57
N ILE A 18 -10.47 -8.04 12.71
CA ILE A 18 -9.04 -8.16 13.11
C ILE A 18 -8.67 -9.62 13.43
N ASN A 19 -9.57 -10.40 14.03
CA ASN A 19 -9.27 -11.76 14.53
C ASN A 19 -9.04 -12.83 13.45
N ARG A 20 -9.39 -12.58 12.18
CA ARG A 20 -9.17 -13.55 11.08
C ARG A 20 -7.79 -13.40 10.42
N ARG A 21 -7.11 -12.26 10.63
CA ARG A 21 -5.85 -11.90 9.97
C ARG A 21 -4.64 -12.69 10.49
N LEU A 22 -4.67 -13.14 11.75
CA LEU A 22 -3.57 -13.91 12.36
C LEU A 22 -3.41 -15.32 11.75
N ALA A 23 -4.45 -15.87 11.13
CA ALA A 23 -4.47 -17.26 10.63
C ALA A 23 -3.93 -17.44 9.20
N LEU A 24 -3.85 -16.37 8.39
CA LEU A 24 -3.57 -16.48 6.94
C LEU A 24 -2.16 -16.06 6.53
N LEU A 25 -1.46 -15.25 7.34
CA LEU A 25 -0.12 -14.73 6.99
C LEU A 25 1.04 -15.68 7.34
N GLY A 26 0.77 -16.82 7.98
CA GLY A 26 1.81 -17.78 8.41
C GLY A 26 2.26 -18.81 7.36
N GLY A 27 1.91 -18.64 6.08
CA GLY A 27 1.80 -19.79 5.17
C GLY A 27 2.46 -19.75 3.79
N LEU A 28 3.38 -18.83 3.46
CA LEU A 28 3.99 -18.81 2.12
C LEU A 28 5.51 -18.59 2.15
N THR A 29 6.26 -19.68 2.05
CA THR A 29 7.69 -19.72 1.69
C THR A 29 7.86 -20.52 0.39
N ALA A 30 8.47 -19.92 -0.64
CA ALA A 30 9.18 -20.54 -1.77
C ALA A 30 9.68 -19.41 -2.70
N ALA A 31 10.99 -19.16 -2.86
CA ALA A 31 11.98 -19.88 -3.65
C ALA A 31 11.66 -19.98 -5.16
N ALA A 32 12.40 -19.26 -6.01
CA ALA A 32 13.13 -19.79 -7.18
C ALA A 32 13.72 -18.69 -8.08
N LEU A 33 14.82 -19.07 -8.75
CA LEU A 33 15.74 -18.32 -9.61
C LEU A 33 15.13 -17.89 -10.96
N ILE A 34 15.84 -17.05 -11.73
CA ILE A 34 16.42 -17.38 -13.06
C ILE A 34 17.11 -16.14 -13.68
N GLU A 35 18.37 -16.34 -14.11
CA GLU A 35 19.13 -15.44 -14.99
C GLU A 35 18.72 -15.66 -16.47
N ALA A 36 18.71 -14.59 -17.29
CA ALA A 36 19.08 -14.68 -18.71
C ALA A 36 19.32 -13.28 -19.35
N PRO A 37 20.17 -13.17 -20.39
CA PRO A 37 20.75 -11.91 -20.88
C PRO A 37 20.08 -11.38 -22.17
N ALA A 38 20.30 -10.10 -22.51
CA ALA A 38 20.05 -9.62 -23.88
C ALA A 38 21.04 -8.54 -24.33
N ARG A 39 21.54 -8.77 -25.55
CA ARG A 39 22.53 -8.02 -26.32
C ARG A 39 22.01 -6.68 -26.84
N ALA A 40 23.00 -5.84 -27.16
CA ALA A 40 22.96 -4.52 -27.75
C ALA A 40 22.10 -4.35 -29.02
N ALA A 41 21.54 -3.14 -29.15
CA ALA A 41 21.38 -2.46 -30.42
C ALA A 41 21.62 -0.95 -30.18
N ASP A 42 22.71 -0.45 -30.74
CA ASP A 42 22.98 0.97 -30.93
C ASP A 42 21.87 1.60 -31.78
N ASN A 43 21.46 2.81 -31.42
CA ASN A 43 21.27 3.90 -32.39
C ASN A 43 21.20 5.24 -31.65
N VAL A 44 22.22 6.04 -31.92
CA VAL A 44 22.44 7.41 -31.46
C VAL A 44 21.40 8.34 -32.10
N SER A 45 20.62 9.03 -31.29
CA SER A 45 19.93 10.26 -31.69
C SER A 45 20.40 11.39 -30.76
N VAL A 46 21.33 12.19 -31.27
CA VAL A 46 21.84 13.41 -30.63
C VAL A 46 20.73 14.45 -30.65
N ALA A 47 20.14 14.74 -29.48
CA ALA A 47 19.33 15.93 -29.25
C ALA A 47 19.81 16.60 -27.95
N SER A 48 20.48 17.74 -28.14
CA SER A 48 20.91 18.79 -27.20
C SER A 48 21.00 18.49 -25.69
N PRO A 49 22.20 18.58 -25.08
CA PRO A 49 22.30 18.76 -23.64
C PRO A 49 21.95 20.22 -23.31
N ILE A 50 21.42 20.52 -22.13
CA ILE A 50 21.07 21.86 -21.61
C ILE A 50 19.59 22.30 -21.81
N MET A 51 18.62 21.40 -21.60
CA MET A 51 17.24 21.77 -21.19
C MET A 51 16.50 20.63 -20.47
N THR A 52 17.24 19.73 -19.80
CA THR A 52 16.71 18.74 -18.84
C THR A 52 16.86 19.24 -17.41
N LEU A 53 16.52 20.51 -17.15
CA LEU A 53 16.43 21.03 -15.79
C LEU A 53 15.16 20.45 -15.16
N PHE A 54 15.34 19.34 -14.43
CA PHE A 54 14.39 18.74 -13.49
C PHE A 54 12.94 18.65 -13.99
N ARG A 55 12.69 17.82 -15.01
CA ARG A 55 11.32 17.32 -15.18
C ARG A 55 11.06 16.35 -14.04
N GLU A 56 10.47 16.85 -12.96
CA GLU A 56 9.96 16.02 -11.88
C GLU A 56 9.11 14.90 -12.50
N HIS A 57 9.37 13.66 -12.08
CA HIS A 57 8.64 12.51 -12.60
C HIS A 57 7.14 12.75 -12.33
N PRO A 58 6.23 12.57 -13.32
CA PRO A 58 4.81 12.90 -13.14
C PRO A 58 4.15 12.13 -11.99
N ASP A 59 4.70 10.98 -11.63
CA ASP A 59 4.27 10.15 -10.49
C ASP A 59 5.29 10.17 -9.31
N ALA A 60 6.09 11.23 -9.15
CA ALA A 60 7.11 11.30 -8.10
C ALA A 60 6.51 11.11 -6.68
N GLU A 61 5.32 11.66 -6.42
CA GLU A 61 4.62 11.48 -5.14
C GLU A 61 4.21 10.02 -4.92
N LEU A 62 3.68 9.34 -5.94
CA LEU A 62 3.35 7.91 -5.85
C LEU A 62 4.58 7.07 -5.52
N LEU A 63 5.72 7.34 -6.16
CA LEU A 63 6.97 6.63 -5.90
C LEU A 63 7.49 6.85 -4.48
N GLN A 64 7.29 8.06 -3.94
CA GLN A 64 7.67 8.35 -2.57
C GLN A 64 6.75 7.64 -1.56
N LEU A 65 5.44 7.62 -1.83
CA LEU A 65 4.47 6.90 -1.01
C LEU A 65 4.67 5.39 -1.05
N ASP A 66 5.09 4.82 -2.18
CA ASP A 66 5.42 3.39 -2.27
C ASP A 66 6.54 3.02 -1.30
N LYS A 67 7.60 3.85 -1.24
CA LYS A 67 8.71 3.67 -0.28
C LYS A 67 8.24 3.83 1.17
N GLU A 68 7.37 4.82 1.43
CA GLU A 68 6.78 5.01 2.76
C GLU A 68 5.96 3.78 3.18
N MET A 69 5.13 3.27 2.27
CA MET A 69 4.31 2.08 2.48
C MET A 69 5.16 0.84 2.71
N GLU A 70 6.24 0.66 1.95
CA GLU A 70 7.20 -0.43 2.13
C GLU A 70 7.86 -0.36 3.52
N ALA A 71 8.28 0.82 3.95
CA ALA A 71 8.88 1.00 5.28
C ALA A 71 7.88 0.70 6.41
N VAL A 72 6.62 1.13 6.27
CA VAL A 72 5.55 0.85 7.24
C VAL A 72 5.19 -0.64 7.23
N HIS A 73 5.08 -1.26 6.06
CA HIS A 73 4.83 -2.70 5.95
C HIS A 73 5.96 -3.52 6.61
N ALA A 74 7.22 -3.14 6.41
CA ALA A 74 8.34 -3.79 7.09
C ALA A 74 8.29 -3.62 8.61
N ARG A 75 7.79 -2.48 9.11
CA ARG A 75 7.54 -2.28 10.55
C ARG A 75 6.39 -3.14 11.05
N MET A 76 5.33 -3.29 10.25
CA MET A 76 4.17 -4.13 10.55
C MET A 76 4.61 -5.59 10.72
N GLU A 77 5.41 -6.12 9.80
CA GLU A 77 5.93 -7.49 9.88
C GLU A 77 6.77 -7.73 11.14
N ARG A 78 7.61 -6.75 11.52
CA ARG A 78 8.38 -6.84 12.77
C ARG A 78 7.46 -6.83 14.00
N ALA A 79 6.44 -5.98 14.02
CA ALA A 79 5.48 -5.95 15.12
C ALA A 79 4.63 -7.23 15.19
N ASN A 80 4.26 -7.78 14.04
CA ASN A 80 3.55 -9.06 13.94
C ASN A 80 4.39 -10.21 14.52
N ALA A 81 5.68 -10.28 14.15
CA ALA A 81 6.60 -11.27 14.69
C ALA A 81 6.70 -11.21 16.23
N VAL A 82 6.72 -9.99 16.80
CA VAL A 82 6.69 -9.80 18.25
C VAL A 82 5.37 -10.26 18.86
N CYS A 83 4.22 -9.93 18.25
CA CYS A 83 2.91 -10.40 18.71
C CYS A 83 2.84 -11.94 18.72
N VAL A 84 3.29 -12.57 17.63
CA VAL A 84 3.31 -14.02 17.48
C VAL A 84 4.22 -14.68 18.51
N ASP A 85 5.42 -14.12 18.76
CA ASP A 85 6.32 -14.63 19.81
C ASP A 85 5.67 -14.58 21.19
N ILE A 86 5.05 -13.45 21.55
CA ILE A 86 4.36 -13.30 22.83
C ILE A 86 3.22 -14.32 22.95
N CYS A 87 2.37 -14.44 21.91
CA CYS A 87 1.28 -15.41 21.90
C CYS A 87 1.78 -16.86 22.07
N ASN A 88 2.89 -17.22 21.43
CA ASN A 88 3.49 -18.54 21.58
C ASN A 88 4.01 -18.77 23.00
N ARG A 89 4.66 -17.76 23.62
CA ARG A 89 5.18 -17.84 24.99
C ARG A 89 4.06 -17.92 26.04
N THR A 90 2.93 -17.25 25.81
CA THR A 90 1.80 -17.21 26.76
C THR A 90 0.79 -18.33 26.55
N GLY A 91 0.94 -19.15 25.49
CA GLY A 91 -0.05 -20.15 25.11
C GLY A 91 -1.37 -19.53 24.64
N GLY A 92 -1.33 -18.35 24.04
CA GLY A 92 -2.50 -17.59 23.59
C GLY A 92 -3.27 -16.89 24.71
N ASN A 93 -2.76 -16.89 25.94
CA ASN A 93 -3.38 -16.15 27.04
C ASN A 93 -3.12 -14.65 26.89
N VAL A 94 -4.17 -13.86 27.12
CA VAL A 94 -4.09 -12.39 27.14
C VAL A 94 -3.29 -11.96 28.36
N CYS A 95 -2.23 -11.19 28.14
CA CYS A 95 -1.41 -10.57 29.16
C CYS A 95 -1.09 -9.12 28.77
N PRO A 96 -0.63 -8.26 29.70
CA PRO A 96 -0.34 -6.86 29.38
C PRO A 96 0.66 -6.68 28.23
N GLU A 97 1.62 -7.61 28.08
CA GLU A 97 2.57 -7.62 26.96
C GLU A 97 1.87 -7.91 25.62
N SER A 98 0.96 -8.88 25.57
CA SER A 98 0.24 -9.22 24.34
C SER A 98 -0.70 -8.09 23.92
N GLU A 99 -1.41 -7.47 24.87
CA GLU A 99 -2.26 -6.31 24.60
C GLU A 99 -1.46 -5.12 24.06
N ALA A 100 -0.30 -4.82 24.66
CA ALA A 100 0.57 -3.75 24.20
C ALA A 100 1.11 -4.02 22.79
N ALA A 101 1.49 -5.27 22.50
CA ALA A 101 1.98 -5.68 21.19
C ALA A 101 0.88 -5.60 20.12
N GLU A 102 -0.32 -6.12 20.40
CA GLU A 102 -1.47 -6.03 19.50
C GLU A 102 -1.87 -4.59 19.21
N LYS A 103 -1.87 -3.72 20.23
CA LYS A 103 -2.13 -2.29 20.05
C LYS A 103 -1.09 -1.62 19.17
N ALA A 104 0.19 -1.93 19.36
CA ALA A 104 1.27 -1.41 18.53
C ALA A 104 1.16 -1.88 17.07
N PHE A 105 0.84 -3.16 16.86
CA PHE A 105 0.57 -3.71 15.54
C PHE A 105 -0.62 -3.01 14.88
N GLY A 106 -1.74 -2.86 15.59
CA GLY A 106 -2.94 -2.17 15.10
C GLY A 106 -2.65 -0.73 14.65
N ALA A 107 -1.88 0.02 15.43
CA ALA A 107 -1.48 1.38 15.05
C ALA A 107 -0.65 1.42 13.75
N ILE A 108 0.24 0.45 13.53
CA ILE A 108 1.02 0.36 12.29
C ILE A 108 0.13 -0.02 11.10
N VAL A 109 -0.82 -0.93 11.31
CA VAL A 109 -1.83 -1.29 10.30
C VAL A 109 -2.64 -0.06 9.90
N ASP A 110 -3.07 0.76 10.85
CA ASP A 110 -3.80 2.01 10.56
C ASP A 110 -2.97 2.97 9.70
N ASP A 111 -1.66 3.09 9.98
CA ASP A 111 -0.76 3.91 9.17
C ASP A 111 -0.58 3.35 7.75
N LEU A 112 -0.50 2.02 7.60
CA LEU A 112 -0.44 1.37 6.29
C LEU A 112 -1.68 1.69 5.45
N TRP A 113 -2.86 1.63 6.06
CA TRP A 113 -4.13 2.00 5.42
C TRP A 113 -4.16 3.48 5.02
N LYS A 114 -3.73 4.40 5.88
CA LYS A 114 -3.66 5.83 5.55
C LYS A 114 -2.78 6.09 4.33
N ILE A 115 -1.62 5.41 4.22
CA ILE A 115 -0.73 5.54 3.07
C ILE A 115 -1.39 4.99 1.81
N GLY A 116 -1.98 3.80 1.87
CA GLY A 116 -2.67 3.22 0.72
C GLY A 116 -3.82 4.10 0.21
N ARG A 117 -4.60 4.71 1.10
CA ARG A 117 -5.65 5.68 0.71
C ARG A 117 -5.07 6.92 0.01
N ARG A 118 -3.90 7.40 0.43
CA ARG A 118 -3.19 8.49 -0.27
C ARG A 118 -2.73 8.06 -1.66
N ILE A 119 -2.20 6.84 -1.80
CA ILE A 119 -1.80 6.26 -3.09
C ILE A 119 -3.00 6.21 -4.05
N PHE A 120 -4.15 5.68 -3.61
CA PHE A 120 -5.33 5.59 -4.48
C PHE A 120 -5.96 6.94 -4.82
N ALA A 121 -5.78 7.96 -3.99
CA ALA A 121 -6.28 9.30 -4.27
C ALA A 121 -5.49 10.02 -5.38
N ILE A 122 -4.20 9.71 -5.55
CA ILE A 122 -3.34 10.36 -6.54
C ILE A 122 -3.52 9.68 -7.91
N PRO A 123 -3.83 10.41 -8.98
CA PRO A 123 -3.87 9.85 -10.32
C PRO A 123 -2.50 9.32 -10.76
N ALA A 124 -2.46 8.10 -11.32
CA ALA A 124 -1.28 7.61 -12.03
C ALA A 124 -1.26 8.16 -13.47
N HIS A 125 -0.10 8.67 -13.88
CA HIS A 125 0.15 9.20 -15.22
C HIS A 125 1.11 8.33 -16.04
N THR A 126 1.72 7.31 -15.42
CA THR A 126 2.60 6.35 -16.08
C THR A 126 2.26 4.91 -15.70
N PRO A 127 2.71 3.91 -16.48
CA PRO A 127 2.66 2.51 -16.06
C PRO A 127 3.37 2.24 -14.73
N GLN A 128 4.40 3.03 -14.39
CA GLN A 128 5.11 2.90 -13.13
C GLN A 128 4.25 3.36 -11.94
N GLY A 129 3.53 4.47 -12.08
CA GLY A 129 2.55 4.92 -11.09
C GLY A 129 1.40 3.91 -10.93
N MET A 130 0.96 3.29 -12.03
CA MET A 130 -0.03 2.21 -11.96
C MET A 130 0.50 1.01 -11.15
N ALA A 131 1.75 0.61 -11.38
CA ALA A 131 2.37 -0.48 -10.64
C ALA A 131 2.45 -0.19 -9.12
N VAL A 132 2.62 1.07 -8.72
CA VAL A 132 2.53 1.47 -7.31
C VAL A 132 1.14 1.19 -6.73
N LYS A 133 0.07 1.55 -7.44
CA LYS A 133 -1.31 1.30 -6.99
C LYS A 133 -1.61 -0.19 -6.85
N LEU A 134 -1.14 -1.01 -7.78
CA LEU A 134 -1.29 -2.47 -7.69
C LEU A 134 -0.57 -3.04 -6.46
N ARG A 135 0.71 -2.67 -6.25
CA ARG A 135 1.45 -3.09 -5.05
C ARG A 135 0.81 -2.62 -3.75
N ALA A 136 0.23 -1.42 -3.74
CA ALA A 136 -0.52 -0.93 -2.59
C ALA A 136 -1.76 -1.79 -2.33
N GLY A 137 -2.47 -2.19 -3.39
CA GLY A 137 -3.60 -3.12 -3.31
C GLY A 137 -3.21 -4.48 -2.74
N ASP A 138 -2.10 -5.05 -3.19
CA ASP A 138 -1.57 -6.34 -2.71
C ASP A 138 -1.24 -6.27 -1.21
N ARG A 139 -0.55 -5.21 -0.76
CA ARG A 139 -0.17 -5.04 0.65
C ARG A 139 -1.35 -4.77 1.59
N LEU A 140 -2.43 -4.20 1.07
CA LEU A 140 -3.68 -4.01 1.81
C LEU A 140 -4.60 -5.23 1.73
N ILE A 141 -4.27 -6.21 0.88
CA ILE A 141 -5.09 -7.38 0.60
C ILE A 141 -6.49 -6.94 0.18
N LEU A 142 -6.59 -5.99 -0.76
CA LEU A 142 -7.87 -5.43 -1.18
C LEU A 142 -8.83 -6.48 -1.73
N GLU A 143 -8.33 -7.62 -2.21
CA GLU A 143 -9.18 -8.75 -2.64
C GLU A 143 -10.10 -9.28 -1.54
N ASP A 144 -9.71 -9.12 -0.27
CA ASP A 144 -10.50 -9.54 0.89
C ASP A 144 -11.53 -8.46 1.34
N PHE A 145 -11.47 -7.26 0.75
CA PHE A 145 -12.30 -6.10 1.11
C PHE A 145 -13.11 -5.62 -0.09
N VAL A 146 -14.43 -5.59 0.05
CA VAL A 146 -15.39 -5.35 -1.06
C VAL A 146 -15.48 -3.86 -1.45
N ASP A 147 -14.61 -2.99 -0.92
CA ASP A 147 -14.67 -1.55 -1.22
C ASP A 147 -14.24 -1.26 -2.65
N ARG A 148 -15.19 -0.80 -3.45
CA ARG A 148 -15.04 -0.63 -4.89
C ARG A 148 -14.27 0.62 -5.29
N ASP A 149 -14.13 1.60 -4.41
CA ASP A 149 -13.57 2.91 -4.74
C ASP A 149 -12.08 2.83 -5.13
N ASP A 150 -11.32 1.95 -4.51
CA ASP A 150 -9.89 1.74 -4.84
C ASP A 150 -9.74 1.09 -6.23
N PHE A 151 -10.59 0.10 -6.55
CA PHE A 151 -10.65 -0.50 -7.89
C PHE A 151 -11.15 0.48 -8.95
N LEU A 152 -12.08 1.38 -8.60
CA LEU A 152 -12.53 2.45 -9.49
C LEU A 152 -11.40 3.43 -9.79
N SER A 153 -10.57 3.77 -8.80
CA SER A 153 -9.38 4.62 -9.00
C SER A 153 -8.40 4.00 -10.01
N ILE A 154 -8.11 2.70 -9.87
CA ILE A 154 -7.27 1.96 -10.82
C ILE A 154 -7.89 1.97 -12.22
N ALA A 155 -9.19 1.69 -12.33
CA ALA A 155 -9.89 1.67 -13.62
C ALA A 155 -9.85 3.03 -14.32
N VAL A 156 -10.06 4.14 -13.59
CA VAL A 156 -9.97 5.50 -14.11
C VAL A 156 -8.57 5.79 -14.66
N ASP A 157 -7.53 5.35 -13.95
CA ASP A 157 -6.16 5.57 -14.36
C ASP A 157 -5.79 4.73 -15.61
N ILE A 158 -6.31 3.51 -15.74
CA ILE A 158 -6.13 2.69 -16.95
C ILE A 158 -6.74 3.40 -18.16
N ARG A 159 -7.97 3.91 -18.04
CA ARG A 159 -8.63 4.67 -19.12
C ARG A 159 -7.82 5.91 -19.50
N ARG A 160 -7.28 6.62 -18.51
CA ARG A 160 -6.39 7.76 -18.75
C ARG A 160 -5.16 7.36 -19.55
N LEU A 161 -4.49 6.27 -19.17
CA LEU A 161 -3.31 5.77 -19.88
C LEU A 161 -3.64 5.27 -21.29
N ALA A 162 -4.85 4.76 -21.51
CA ALA A 162 -5.35 4.36 -22.82
C ALA A 162 -5.74 5.55 -23.73
N GLY A 163 -5.74 6.78 -23.21
CA GLY A 163 -6.18 7.97 -23.94
C GLY A 163 -7.70 8.07 -24.08
N GLU A 164 -8.45 7.27 -23.33
CA GLU A 164 -9.91 7.33 -23.29
C GLU A 164 -10.33 8.60 -22.54
N SER A 165 -10.64 9.64 -23.31
CA SER A 165 -11.27 10.85 -22.77
C SER A 165 -12.68 10.46 -22.33
N ALA A 166 -13.07 10.82 -21.11
CA ALA A 166 -14.46 10.67 -20.67
C ALA A 166 -15.36 11.45 -21.65
N SER A 167 -16.05 10.72 -22.53
CA SER A 167 -17.12 11.26 -23.39
C SER A 167 -18.37 11.54 -22.59
#